data_AF-A0A5N5X9F7-F1
#
_entry.id   AF-A0A5N5X9F7-F1
#
_cell.length_a   1.000
_cell.length_b   1.000
_cell.length_c   1.000
_cell.angle_alpha   90.00
_cell.angle_beta   90.00
_cell.angle_gamma   90.00
#
_symmetry.space_group_name_H-M   'P 1'
#
loop_
_entity.id
_entity.type
_entity.pdbx_description
1 polymer ?
#
loop_
_entity_poly.entity_id
_entity_poly.type
_entity_poly.pdbx_seq_one_letter_code
_entity_poly.pdbx_strand_id
1 'polypeptide(L)'
;MDQGGCGGREERFSCQIDCTTTGEDKRIPVLFFFARQTTTSNRHPHFLVSWMTQLLEYSPSLREKLSDLKGKRSVNEMRFDEMWKMLLQTVKQLDRVYFVVDALDRLDVEYADGFLQRLVTLGKECPHMTKMILTSRPLSHILKHLNSLYTLQCRVECHKLDEDISLYVGH
;
A
#
# COMPACT_ATOMS: atom_id res chain seq x y z
N MET A 1 12.83 -42.61 -3.95
CA MET A 1 11.53 -41.91 -4.03
C MET A 1 11.51 -40.98 -2.85
N ASP A 2 11.94 -39.74 -3.08
CA ASP A 2 12.12 -38.75 -2.03
C ASP A 2 11.17 -37.59 -2.33
N GLN A 3 10.22 -37.35 -1.42
CA GLN A 3 9.27 -36.24 -1.49
C GLN A 3 9.67 -35.20 -0.45
N GLY A 4 10.40 -34.16 -0.88
CA GLY A 4 10.36 -32.83 -0.25
C GLY A 4 9.50 -31.96 -1.17
N GLY A 5 8.44 -31.27 -0.73
CA GLY A 5 8.34 -30.42 0.45
C GLY A 5 8.43 -28.97 -0.02
N CYS A 6 7.31 -28.24 -0.08
CA CYS A 6 7.36 -26.79 -0.23
C CYS A 6 6.21 -26.16 0.57
N GLY A 7 6.50 -25.89 1.83
CA GLY A 7 5.67 -25.06 2.70
C GLY A 7 5.67 -23.62 2.20
N GLY A 8 4.48 -23.00 2.22
CA GLY A 8 4.29 -21.60 1.88
C GLY A 8 5.18 -20.70 2.74
N ARG A 9 6.19 -20.11 2.11
CA ARG A 9 6.95 -19.00 2.69
C ARG A 9 6.33 -17.70 2.17
N GLU A 10 5.80 -16.96 3.12
CA GLU A 10 5.33 -15.58 2.97
C GLU A 10 6.49 -14.72 2.44
N GLU A 11 6.38 -14.27 1.19
CA GLU A 11 7.37 -13.40 0.54
C GLU A 11 7.35 -12.02 1.21
N ARG A 12 8.24 -11.81 2.18
CA ARG A 12 8.56 -10.47 2.70
C ARG A 12 9.42 -9.75 1.68
N PHE A 13 8.80 -8.94 0.83
CA PHE A 13 9.51 -7.90 0.10
C PHE A 13 9.95 -6.82 1.10
N SER A 14 11.21 -6.88 1.53
CA SER A 14 11.86 -5.79 2.26
C SER A 14 12.24 -4.71 1.25
N CYS A 15 11.31 -3.82 0.90
CA CYS A 15 11.64 -2.57 0.23
C CYS A 15 12.38 -1.68 1.23
N GLN A 16 13.70 -1.80 1.28
CA GLN A 16 14.58 -0.95 2.07
C GLN A 16 14.70 0.39 1.35
N ILE A 17 13.73 1.27 1.58
CA ILE A 17 13.89 2.69 1.25
C ILE A 17 14.84 3.23 2.32
N ASP A 18 16.15 3.21 2.04
CA ASP A 18 17.15 3.83 2.90
C ASP A 18 16.90 5.34 2.93
N CYS A 19 16.34 5.81 4.03
CA CYS A 19 16.26 7.22 4.37
C CYS A 19 17.55 7.64 5.10
N THR A 20 18.63 7.87 4.35
CA THR A 20 19.77 8.61 4.89
C THR A 20 19.37 10.07 5.06
N THR A 21 19.01 10.48 6.27
CA THR A 21 18.95 11.91 6.62
C THR A 21 19.44 12.07 8.05
N THR A 22 20.62 12.67 8.18
CA THR A 22 21.26 13.10 9.42
C THR A 22 20.39 14.13 10.14
N GLY A 23 20.03 13.83 11.40
CA GLY A 23 19.40 14.76 12.34
C GLY A 23 18.13 14.16 12.97
N GLU A 24 18.24 13.72 14.23
CA GLU A 24 17.20 13.13 15.09
C GLU A 24 16.12 12.31 14.35
N ASP A 25 16.35 11.00 14.27
CA ASP A 25 15.67 9.97 13.46
C ASP A 25 14.13 10.04 13.39
N LYS A 26 13.57 11.02 12.68
CA LYS A 26 12.18 10.98 12.23
C LYS A 26 12.07 9.96 11.09
N ARG A 27 11.84 8.70 11.45
CA ARG A 27 11.57 7.61 10.51
C ARG A 27 10.37 7.99 9.62
N ILE A 28 10.60 8.13 8.32
CA ILE A 28 9.54 8.46 7.37
C ILE A 28 8.64 7.22 7.18
N PRO A 29 7.32 7.32 7.38
CA PRO A 29 6.44 6.18 7.22
C PRO A 29 6.40 5.67 5.78
N VAL A 30 6.56 4.36 5.62
CA VAL A 30 6.35 3.63 4.37
C VAL A 30 5.18 2.69 4.58
N LEU A 31 4.06 2.96 3.90
CA LEU A 31 2.82 2.22 4.00
C LEU A 31 2.69 1.29 2.80
N PHE A 32 2.85 0.01 3.06
CA PHE A 32 2.83 -1.03 2.04
C PHE A 32 1.45 -1.70 1.94
N PHE A 33 0.97 -1.93 0.72
CA PHE A 33 -0.21 -2.76 0.47
C PHE A 33 0.03 -3.64 -0.76
N PHE A 34 -0.06 -4.96 -0.58
CA PHE A 34 -0.02 -5.93 -1.67
C PHE A 34 -1.45 -6.31 -2.08
N ALA A 35 -1.83 -5.96 -3.30
CA ALA A 35 -3.13 -6.35 -3.84
C ALA A 35 -3.12 -7.85 -4.19
N ARG A 36 -4.08 -8.57 -3.63
CA ARG A 36 -4.25 -10.02 -3.84
C ARG A 36 -5.73 -10.34 -4.06
N GLN A 37 -6.02 -11.23 -5.00
CA GLN A 37 -7.35 -11.82 -5.14
C GLN A 37 -7.55 -12.80 -4.00
N THR A 38 -8.12 -12.37 -2.88
CA THR A 38 -8.54 -13.29 -1.82
C THR A 38 -9.94 -13.79 -2.10
N THR A 39 -10.13 -15.09 -2.01
CA THR A 39 -11.41 -15.81 -2.20
C THR A 39 -12.58 -15.13 -1.48
N THR A 40 -13.56 -14.65 -2.26
CA THR A 40 -15.00 -14.40 -2.02
C THR A 40 -15.54 -13.72 -0.73
N SER A 41 -14.80 -13.63 0.38
CA SER A 41 -15.31 -13.07 1.66
C SER A 41 -14.77 -11.68 2.02
N ASN A 42 -13.70 -11.22 1.35
CA ASN A 42 -13.01 -9.96 1.63
C ASN A 42 -13.52 -8.78 0.77
N ARG A 43 -14.84 -8.59 0.69
CA ARG A 43 -15.49 -7.54 -0.13
C ARG A 43 -15.29 -6.10 0.39
N HIS A 44 -14.45 -5.91 1.40
CA HIS A 44 -14.17 -4.63 2.05
C HIS A 44 -12.71 -4.17 1.82
N PRO A 45 -12.43 -2.87 2.00
CA PRO A 45 -11.15 -2.28 1.61
C PRO A 45 -10.07 -2.58 2.66
N HIS A 46 -9.52 -3.80 2.61
CA HIS A 46 -8.43 -4.26 3.48
C HIS A 46 -7.19 -3.34 3.46
N PHE A 47 -7.00 -2.58 2.38
CA PHE A 47 -5.92 -1.61 2.29
C PHE A 47 -6.00 -0.54 3.39
N LEU A 48 -7.21 -0.09 3.78
CA LEU A 48 -7.35 0.92 4.81
C LEU A 48 -6.90 0.40 6.16
N VAL A 49 -7.36 -0.80 6.53
CA VAL A 49 -6.95 -1.45 7.79
C VAL A 49 -5.43 -1.66 7.78
N SER A 50 -4.87 -2.11 6.66
CA SER A 50 -3.43 -2.34 6.50
C SER A 50 -2.63 -1.05 6.71
N TRP A 51 -2.98 0.05 6.04
CA TRP A 51 -2.28 1.32 6.18
C TRP A 51 -2.47 1.95 7.56
N MET A 52 -3.68 1.90 8.10
CA MET A 52 -3.97 2.43 9.44
C MET A 52 -3.15 1.71 10.49
N THR A 53 -3.02 0.38 10.40
CA THR A 53 -2.20 -0.41 11.33
C THR A 53 -0.73 -0.02 11.24
N GLN A 54 -0.19 0.16 10.03
CA GLN A 54 1.19 0.61 9.82
C GLN A 54 1.43 2.03 10.35
N LEU A 55 0.44 2.92 10.26
CA LEU A 55 0.54 4.29 10.78
C LEU A 55 0.54 4.38 12.31
N LEU A 56 0.10 3.34 13.03
CA LEU A 56 0.07 3.37 14.50
C LEU A 56 1.45 3.49 15.14
N GLU A 57 2.51 3.09 14.42
CA GLU A 57 3.88 3.27 14.86
C GLU A 57 4.31 4.74 14.84
N TYR A 58 3.74 5.54 13.93
CA TYR A 58 4.19 6.91 13.64
C TYR A 58 3.28 7.99 14.22
N SER A 59 2.07 7.63 14.66
CA SER A 59 1.07 8.58 15.14
C SER A 59 0.47 8.15 16.49
N PRO A 60 1.01 8.68 17.60
CA PRO A 60 0.41 8.48 18.93
C PRO A 60 -1.05 8.99 18.99
N SER A 61 -1.34 10.10 18.31
CA SER A 61 -2.69 10.67 18.23
C SER A 61 -3.69 9.72 17.54
N LEU A 62 -3.26 9.00 16.51
CA LEU A 62 -4.08 7.97 15.87
C LEU A 62 -4.34 6.81 16.84
N ARG A 63 -3.32 6.37 17.58
CA ARG A 63 -3.43 5.28 18.54
C ARG A 63 -4.43 5.60 19.66
N GLU A 64 -4.37 6.81 20.20
CA GLU A 64 -5.30 7.30 21.22
C GLU A 64 -6.73 7.35 20.68
N LYS A 65 -6.94 7.96 19.50
CA LYS A 65 -8.26 7.99 18.83
C LYS A 65 -8.85 6.59 18.64
N LEU A 66 -8.05 5.62 18.20
CA LEU A 66 -8.53 4.24 18.03
C LEU A 66 -8.80 3.55 19.38
N SER A 67 -8.01 3.84 20.42
CA SER A 67 -8.23 3.34 21.78
C SER A 67 -9.55 3.83 22.36
N ASP A 68 -9.84 5.14 22.23
CA ASP A 68 -11.11 5.73 22.67
C ASP A 68 -12.33 5.13 21.96
N LEU A 69 -12.15 4.75 20.71
CA LEU A 69 -13.21 4.12 19.91
C LEU A 69 -13.45 2.67 20.33
N LYS A 70 -12.41 1.91 20.71
CA LYS A 70 -12.58 0.54 21.23
C LYS A 70 -13.50 0.47 22.45
N GLY A 71 -13.54 1.51 23.28
CA GLY A 71 -14.45 1.60 24.43
C GLY A 71 -15.92 1.86 24.06
N LYS A 72 -16.21 2.28 22.82
CA LYS A 72 -17.54 2.75 22.38
C LYS A 72 -18.15 1.90 21.26
N ARG A 73 -17.34 1.29 20.41
CA ARG A 73 -17.77 0.49 19.24
C ARG A 73 -16.64 -0.42 18.74
N SER A 74 -16.97 -1.49 18.03
CA SER A 74 -15.95 -2.32 17.38
C SER A 74 -15.33 -1.57 16.19
N VAL A 75 -14.04 -1.75 15.96
CA VAL A 75 -13.34 -1.18 14.77
C VAL A 75 -13.98 -1.71 13.47
N ASN A 76 -14.55 -2.92 13.51
CA ASN A 76 -15.26 -3.53 12.38
C ASN A 76 -16.61 -2.85 12.08
N GLU A 77 -17.13 -2.04 13.01
CA GLU A 77 -18.36 -1.25 12.81
C GLU A 77 -18.05 0.14 12.24
N MET A 78 -16.77 0.50 12.11
CA MET A 78 -16.39 1.80 11.57
C MET A 78 -16.70 1.86 10.07
N ARG A 79 -17.42 2.90 9.67
CA ARG A 79 -17.72 3.13 8.26
C ARG A 79 -16.44 3.47 7.51
N PHE A 80 -16.36 3.02 6.26
CA PHE A 80 -15.24 3.30 5.37
C PHE A 80 -14.85 4.78 5.33
N ASP A 81 -15.83 5.68 5.17
CA ASP A 81 -15.57 7.12 5.05
C ASP A 81 -14.98 7.71 6.32
N GLU A 82 -15.31 7.15 7.49
CA GLU A 82 -14.74 7.58 8.77
C GLU A 82 -13.27 7.15 8.86
N MET A 83 -12.97 5.90 8.49
CA MET A 83 -11.58 5.40 8.43
C MET A 83 -10.74 6.18 7.42
N TRP A 84 -11.29 6.46 6.23
CA TRP A 84 -10.62 7.24 5.19
C TRP A 84 -10.32 8.67 5.66
N LYS A 85 -11.28 9.34 6.31
CA LYS A 85 -11.05 10.66 6.91
C LYS A 85 -9.97 10.63 7.98
N MET A 86 -9.96 9.60 8.83
CA MET A 86 -8.96 9.44 9.87
C MET A 86 -7.56 9.25 9.27
N LEU A 87 -7.44 8.41 8.23
CA LEU A 87 -6.20 8.23 7.47
C LEU A 87 -5.69 9.57 6.93
N LEU A 88 -6.52 10.33 6.23
CA LEU A 88 -6.14 11.62 5.67
C LEU A 88 -5.71 12.62 6.75
N GLN A 89 -6.41 12.66 7.88
CA GLN A 89 -6.04 13.52 9.01
C GLN A 89 -4.66 13.14 9.58
N THR A 90 -4.40 11.85 9.75
CA THR A 90 -3.09 11.38 10.22
C THR A 90 -1.99 11.69 9.21
N VAL A 91 -2.22 11.47 7.93
CA VAL A 91 -1.26 11.79 6.86
C VAL A 91 -0.91 13.28 6.85
N LYS A 92 -1.88 14.17 7.07
CA LYS A 92 -1.66 15.63 7.13
C LYS A 92 -0.83 16.08 8.34
N GLN A 93 -0.67 15.24 9.36
CA GLN A 93 0.18 15.52 10.52
C GLN A 93 1.64 15.09 10.30
N LEU A 94 1.92 14.39 9.20
CA LEU A 94 3.24 13.89 8.87
C LEU A 94 3.94 14.83 7.88
N ASP A 95 5.25 15.02 8.07
CA ASP A 95 6.08 15.80 7.15
C ASP A 95 6.15 15.14 5.75
N ARG A 96 6.17 13.80 5.73
CA ARG A 96 6.17 12.98 4.51
C ARG A 96 5.65 11.57 4.80
N VAL A 97 5.08 10.92 3.79
CA VAL A 97 4.69 9.50 3.80
C VAL A 97 4.83 8.90 2.40
N TYR A 98 5.32 7.66 2.34
CA TYR A 98 5.38 6.86 1.12
C TYR A 98 4.28 5.80 1.13
N PHE A 99 3.48 5.73 0.07
CA PHE A 99 2.56 4.63 -0.19
C PHE A 99 3.15 3.74 -1.26
N VAL A 100 3.36 2.47 -0.91
CA VAL A 100 3.79 1.44 -1.85
C VAL A 100 2.62 0.50 -2.07
N VAL A 101 2.08 0.48 -3.29
CA VAL A 101 0.97 -0.38 -3.66
C VAL A 101 1.41 -1.33 -4.75
N ASP A 102 1.46 -2.61 -4.40
CA ASP A 102 1.98 -3.65 -5.26
C ASP A 102 0.85 -4.48 -5.89
N ALA A 103 1.11 -4.97 -7.11
CA ALA A 103 0.25 -5.89 -7.85
C ALA A 103 -1.20 -5.38 -8.09
N LEU A 104 -1.40 -4.10 -8.41
CA LEU A 104 -2.74 -3.49 -8.59
C LEU A 104 -3.66 -4.25 -9.57
N ASP A 105 -3.10 -4.96 -10.55
CA ASP A 105 -3.84 -5.79 -11.51
C ASP A 105 -4.48 -7.05 -10.90
N ARG A 106 -4.20 -7.33 -9.63
CA ARG A 106 -4.83 -8.38 -8.84
C ARG A 106 -6.07 -7.88 -8.11
N LEU A 107 -6.43 -6.61 -8.21
CA LEU A 107 -7.71 -6.14 -7.67
C LEU A 107 -8.87 -6.73 -8.47
N ASP A 108 -9.96 -7.03 -7.77
CA ASP A 108 -11.23 -7.38 -8.41
C ASP A 108 -11.73 -6.17 -9.20
N VAL A 109 -12.13 -6.38 -10.45
CA VAL A 109 -12.55 -5.34 -11.40
C VAL A 109 -13.72 -4.52 -10.84
N GLU A 110 -14.64 -5.15 -10.12
CA GLU A 110 -15.80 -4.45 -9.52
C GLU A 110 -15.40 -3.40 -8.49
N TYR A 111 -14.25 -3.59 -7.84
CA TYR A 111 -13.76 -2.73 -6.75
C TYR A 111 -12.56 -1.86 -7.15
N ALA A 112 -11.85 -2.24 -8.23
CA ALA A 112 -10.64 -1.59 -8.69
C ALA A 112 -10.87 -0.10 -8.97
N ASP A 113 -11.95 0.26 -9.67
CA ASP A 113 -12.23 1.65 -10.04
C ASP A 113 -12.35 2.57 -8.82
N GLY A 114 -13.13 2.16 -7.81
CA GLY A 114 -13.31 2.95 -6.59
C GLY A 114 -12.04 3.04 -5.76
N PHE A 115 -11.15 2.06 -5.82
CA PHE A 115 -9.85 2.13 -5.14
C PHE A 115 -8.86 3.02 -5.90
N LEU A 116 -8.73 2.84 -7.21
CA LEU A 116 -7.84 3.62 -8.07
C LEU A 116 -8.19 5.10 -8.02
N GLN A 117 -9.48 5.47 -8.06
CA GLN A 117 -9.91 6.85 -7.89
C GLN A 117 -9.44 7.44 -6.55
N ARG A 118 -9.49 6.67 -5.46
CA ARG A 118 -9.03 7.13 -4.15
C ARG A 118 -7.52 7.28 -4.08
N LEU A 119 -6.75 6.40 -4.72
CA LEU A 119 -5.30 6.57 -4.86
C LEU A 119 -4.99 7.88 -5.60
N VAL A 120 -5.71 8.15 -6.68
CA VAL A 120 -5.56 9.39 -7.45
C VAL A 120 -5.89 10.61 -6.58
N THR A 121 -7.00 10.58 -5.85
CA THR A 121 -7.39 11.67 -4.94
C THR A 121 -6.36 11.88 -3.84
N LEU A 122 -5.87 10.80 -3.22
CA LEU A 122 -4.83 10.86 -2.18
C LEU A 122 -3.54 11.51 -2.68
N GLY A 123 -3.10 11.13 -3.89
CA GLY A 123 -1.92 11.73 -4.52
C GLY A 123 -2.10 13.22 -4.86
N LYS A 124 -3.34 13.65 -5.16
CA LYS A 124 -3.67 15.05 -5.49
C LYS A 124 -3.90 15.94 -4.29
N GLU A 125 -4.48 15.42 -3.20
CA GLU A 125 -4.82 16.24 -2.02
C GLU A 125 -3.59 16.67 -1.22
N CYS A 126 -2.53 15.86 -1.20
CA CYS A 126 -1.34 16.13 -0.38
C CYS A 126 -0.03 15.89 -1.16
N PRO A 127 0.22 16.55 -2.31
CA PRO A 127 1.29 16.19 -3.25
C PRO A 127 2.71 16.42 -2.71
N HIS A 128 2.86 17.28 -1.70
CA HIS A 128 4.13 17.58 -1.04
C HIS A 128 4.46 16.58 0.08
N MET A 129 3.45 16.05 0.78
CA MET A 129 3.60 15.08 1.87
C MET A 129 3.56 13.64 1.35
N THR A 130 2.73 13.36 0.35
CA THR A 130 2.45 12.00 -0.13
C THR A 130 3.28 11.69 -1.38
N LYS A 131 4.02 10.59 -1.34
CA LYS A 131 4.65 9.96 -2.51
C LYS A 131 4.10 8.56 -2.69
N MET A 132 3.85 8.17 -3.94
CA MET A 132 3.23 6.88 -4.26
C MET A 132 4.10 6.12 -5.25
N ILE A 133 4.36 4.85 -4.94
CA ILE A 133 4.99 3.87 -5.84
C ILE A 133 3.92 2.81 -6.09
N LEU A 134 3.54 2.67 -7.36
CA LEU A 134 2.47 1.78 -7.79
C LEU A 134 3.04 0.78 -8.79
N THR A 135 2.80 -0.51 -8.58
CA THR A 135 3.17 -1.55 -9.55
C THR A 135 1.90 -2.25 -10.05
N SER A 136 1.92 -2.63 -11.33
CA SER A 136 0.83 -3.38 -11.95
C SER A 136 1.27 -3.95 -13.29
N ARG A 137 0.59 -4.99 -13.77
CA ARG A 137 0.52 -5.24 -15.22
C ARG A 137 -0.14 -4.05 -15.92
N PRO A 138 0.23 -3.74 -17.18
CA PRO A 138 -0.29 -2.57 -17.89
C PRO A 138 -1.71 -2.82 -18.45
N LEU A 139 -2.69 -2.97 -17.57
CA LEU A 139 -4.09 -3.16 -17.96
C LEU A 139 -4.76 -1.82 -18.27
N SER A 140 -5.58 -1.78 -19.32
CA SER A 140 -6.22 -0.54 -19.80
C SER A 140 -7.05 0.19 -18.75
N HIS A 141 -7.81 -0.56 -17.93
CA HIS A 141 -8.62 0.02 -16.87
C HIS A 141 -7.77 0.70 -15.78
N ILE A 142 -6.60 0.15 -15.45
CA ILE A 142 -5.66 0.75 -14.48
C ILE A 142 -5.04 2.01 -15.06
N LEU A 143 -4.51 1.91 -16.29
CA LEU A 143 -3.87 3.03 -16.98
C LEU A 143 -4.82 4.22 -17.14
N LYS A 144 -6.11 3.96 -17.41
CA LYS A 144 -7.14 5.00 -17.51
C LYS A 144 -7.18 5.91 -16.27
N HIS A 145 -7.05 5.34 -15.07
CA HIS A 145 -7.05 6.13 -13.83
C HIS A 145 -5.69 6.76 -13.55
N LEU A 146 -4.61 5.99 -13.70
CA LEU A 146 -3.27 6.43 -13.32
C LEU A 146 -2.68 7.48 -14.26
N ASN A 147 -3.07 7.51 -15.54
CA ASN A 147 -2.64 8.54 -16.49
C ASN A 147 -3.06 9.97 -16.06
N SER A 148 -4.01 10.10 -15.13
CA SER A 148 -4.46 11.39 -14.59
C SER A 148 -3.55 11.96 -13.48
N LEU A 149 -2.54 11.21 -13.05
CA LEU A 149 -1.52 11.65 -12.11
C LEU A 149 -0.29 12.15 -12.87
N TYR A 150 0.49 13.05 -12.24
CA TYR A 150 1.86 13.34 -12.66
C TYR A 150 2.78 12.15 -12.31
N THR A 151 2.45 10.98 -12.86
CA THR A 151 3.14 9.72 -12.61
C THR A 151 4.27 9.56 -13.62
N LEU A 152 5.48 9.37 -13.11
CA LEU A 152 6.56 8.79 -13.90
C LEU A 152 6.19 7.32 -14.15
N GLN A 153 5.90 6.97 -15.40
CA GLN A 153 5.65 5.59 -15.77
C GLN A 153 6.97 4.91 -16.15
N CYS A 154 7.46 4.03 -15.29
CA CYS A 154 8.58 3.15 -15.60
C CYS A 154 8.04 1.79 -16.06
N ARG A 155 8.45 1.34 -17.26
CA ARG A 155 8.23 -0.04 -17.69
C ARG A 155 9.47 -0.84 -17.36
N VAL A 156 9.31 -1.93 -16.63
CA VAL A 156 10.39 -2.86 -16.38
C VAL A 156 10.61 -3.67 -17.66
N GLU A 157 11.85 -3.67 -18.15
CA GLU A 157 12.23 -4.36 -19.38
C GLU A 157 12.45 -5.85 -19.09
N CYS A 158 11.59 -6.73 -19.63
CA CYS A 158 11.62 -8.16 -19.31
C CYS A 158 12.97 -8.83 -19.55
N HIS A 159 13.71 -8.44 -20.59
CA HIS A 159 15.01 -9.04 -20.91
C HIS A 159 16.07 -8.81 -19.84
N LYS A 160 16.00 -7.70 -19.08
CA LYS A 160 16.88 -7.45 -17.92
C LYS A 160 16.38 -8.17 -16.67
N LEU A 161 15.06 -8.32 -16.56
CA LEU A 161 14.43 -9.04 -15.46
C LEU A 161 14.75 -10.54 -15.50
N ASP A 162 14.80 -11.15 -16.70
CA ASP A 162 15.09 -12.58 -16.85
C ASP A 162 16.52 -12.93 -16.39
N GLU A 163 17.49 -12.05 -16.66
CA GLU A 163 18.87 -12.17 -16.15
C GLU A 163 18.89 -12.12 -14.62
N ASP A 164 18.23 -11.14 -14.00
CA ASP A 164 18.14 -10.99 -12.54
C ASP A 164 17.39 -12.16 -11.87
N ILE A 165 16.29 -12.63 -12.46
CA ILE A 165 15.53 -13.79 -11.96
C ILE A 165 16.40 -15.05 -12.05
N SER A 166 17.13 -15.24 -13.15
CA SER A 166 18.00 -16.41 -13.32
C SER A 166 19.11 -16.45 -12.25
N LEU A 167 19.67 -15.28 -11.91
CA LEU A 167 20.64 -15.14 -10.82
C LEU A 167 20.02 -15.44 -9.45
N TYR A 168 18.80 -14.97 -9.20
CA TYR A 168 18.10 -15.17 -7.92
C TYR A 168 17.66 -16.62 -7.71
N VAL A 169 17.13 -17.28 -8.75
CA VAL A 169 16.65 -18.67 -8.69
C VAL A 169 17.80 -19.69 -8.75
N GLY A 170 18.95 -19.28 -9.31
CA GLY A 170 20.15 -20.11 -9.39
C GLY A 170 20.94 -20.26 -8.08
N HIS A 171 20.53 -19.59 -7.00
CA HIS A 171 21.16 -19.61 -5.68
C HIS A 171 20.35 -20.41 -4.64
#